data_AF-A0A3M0WC14-F1
#
_entry.id   AF-A0A3M0WC14-F1
#
_cell.length_a   1.000
_cell.length_b   1.000
_cell.length_c   1.000
_cell.angle_alpha   90.00
_cell.angle_beta   90.00
_cell.angle_gamma   90.00
#
_symmetry.space_group_name_H-M   'P 1'
#
loop_
_entity.id
_entity.type
_entity.pdbx_description
1 polymer ?
#
loop_
_entity_poly.entity_id
_entity_poly.type
_entity_poly.pdbx_seq_one_letter_code
_entity_poly.pdbx_strand_id
1 'polypeptide(L)'
;MSGEAWLYLLAVLINAVNLFLQVFFTIMYSDLECDYINPIDLCNRLNTYIVPEAAVHAVLTLLFLINGYWLALVLNLPLLAFNVKKIVENQHLLDATEIFRKLNVHKKVTEADAFELLPAPEVVAQYAKNEKKESFIKLGFHLVMFFFYLYSMIVALIREESG
;
A
#
# COMPACT_ATOMS: atom_id res chain seq x y z
N MET A 1 -18.66 -17.65 -20.17
CA MET A 1 -17.74 -16.62 -19.64
C MET A 1 -16.34 -16.93 -20.13
N SER A 2 -15.82 -16.07 -21.00
CA SER A 2 -14.48 -16.13 -21.58
C SER A 2 -13.41 -16.04 -20.48
N GLY A 3 -12.23 -16.59 -20.74
CA GLY A 3 -11.10 -16.52 -19.79
C GLY A 3 -10.69 -15.08 -19.45
N GLU A 4 -10.92 -14.14 -20.37
CA GLU A 4 -10.71 -12.71 -20.17
C GLU A 4 -11.63 -12.13 -19.08
N ALA A 5 -12.94 -12.39 -19.18
CA ALA A 5 -13.92 -11.90 -18.20
C ALA A 5 -13.64 -12.45 -16.79
N TRP A 6 -13.23 -13.72 -16.69
CA TRP A 6 -12.85 -14.33 -15.41
C TRP A 6 -11.60 -13.69 -14.81
N LEU A 7 -10.59 -13.37 -15.61
CA LEU A 7 -9.38 -12.72 -15.12
C LEU A 7 -9.68 -11.32 -14.59
N TYR A 8 -10.48 -10.52 -15.31
CA TYR A 8 -10.87 -9.20 -14.84
C TYR A 8 -11.81 -9.26 -13.63
N LEU A 9 -12.68 -10.26 -13.53
CA LEU A 9 -13.48 -10.49 -12.31
C LEU A 9 -12.57 -10.76 -11.10
N LEU A 10 -11.58 -11.65 -11.25
CA LEU A 10 -10.59 -11.91 -10.21
C LEU A 10 -9.84 -10.62 -9.83
N ALA A 11 -9.44 -9.82 -10.83
CA ALA A 11 -8.76 -8.54 -10.62
C ALA A 11 -9.63 -7.56 -9.82
N VAL A 12 -10.94 -7.45 -10.13
CA VAL A 12 -11.89 -6.62 -9.37
C VAL A 12 -11.97 -7.07 -7.92
N LEU A 13 -12.12 -8.38 -7.67
CA LEU A 13 -12.26 -8.92 -6.32
C LEU A 13 -10.98 -8.70 -5.48
N ILE A 14 -9.81 -9.02 -6.04
CA ILE A 14 -8.52 -8.79 -5.38
C ILE A 14 -8.32 -7.31 -5.09
N ASN A 15 -8.57 -6.45 -6.08
CA ASN A 15 -8.36 -5.02 -5.94
C ASN A 15 -9.35 -4.38 -4.94
N ALA A 16 -10.56 -4.93 -4.80
CA ALA A 16 -11.51 -4.52 -3.76
C ALA A 16 -10.98 -4.84 -2.35
N VAL A 17 -10.39 -6.02 -2.15
CA VAL A 17 -9.74 -6.38 -0.88
C VAL A 17 -8.56 -5.44 -0.58
N ASN A 18 -7.71 -5.15 -1.58
CA ASN A 18 -6.61 -4.20 -1.40
C ASN A 18 -7.11 -2.79 -1.06
N LEU A 19 -8.21 -2.35 -1.67
CA LEU A 19 -8.81 -1.05 -1.36
C LEU A 19 -9.25 -0.98 0.10
N PHE A 20 -9.89 -2.03 0.61
CA PHE A 20 -10.26 -2.12 2.03
C PHE A 20 -9.03 -2.13 2.95
N LEU A 21 -7.97 -2.87 2.59
CA LEU A 21 -6.71 -2.88 3.34
C LEU A 21 -6.06 -1.49 3.39
N GLN A 22 -6.07 -0.71 2.30
CA GLN A 22 -5.52 0.65 2.32
C GLN A 22 -6.32 1.60 3.21
N VAL A 23 -7.64 1.45 3.31
CA VAL A 23 -8.46 2.20 4.28
C VAL A 23 -8.06 1.82 5.71
N PHE A 24 -7.90 0.53 5.98
CA PHE A 24 -7.42 0.04 7.28
C PHE A 24 -6.04 0.61 7.64
N PHE A 25 -5.07 0.56 6.72
CA PHE A 25 -3.74 1.14 6.94
C PHE A 25 -3.80 2.65 7.21
N THR A 26 -4.62 3.38 6.47
CA THR A 26 -4.80 4.82 6.64
C THR A 26 -5.34 5.17 8.03
N ILE A 27 -6.34 4.43 8.52
CA ILE A 27 -6.89 4.60 9.87
C ILE A 27 -5.81 4.32 10.92
N MET A 28 -5.11 3.20 10.78
CA MET A 28 -4.09 2.74 11.71
C MET A 28 -2.90 3.74 11.82
N TYR A 29 -2.48 4.36 10.70
CA TYR A 29 -1.52 5.45 10.73
C TYR A 29 -2.10 6.74 11.31
N SER A 30 -3.39 7.04 11.11
CA SER A 30 -4.04 8.17 11.76
C SER A 30 -4.12 7.99 13.28
N ASP A 31 -4.35 6.76 13.73
CA ASP A 31 -4.34 6.42 15.16
C ASP A 31 -2.93 6.61 15.74
N LEU A 32 -1.87 6.30 14.98
CA LEU A 32 -0.48 6.58 15.39
C LEU A 32 -0.18 8.08 15.43
N GLU A 33 -0.65 8.86 14.44
CA GLU A 33 -0.44 10.31 14.38
C GLU A 33 -1.09 11.04 15.56
N CYS A 34 -2.23 10.55 16.04
CA CYS A 34 -2.95 11.07 17.20
C CYS A 34 -2.49 10.46 18.54
N ASP A 35 -1.43 9.66 18.56
CA ASP A 35 -0.89 8.97 19.75
C ASP A 35 -1.90 8.01 20.43
N TYR A 36 -2.81 7.42 19.65
CA TYR A 36 -3.79 6.44 20.15
C TYR A 36 -3.25 5.01 20.19
N ILE A 37 -2.25 4.69 19.39
CA ILE A 37 -1.62 3.36 19.33
C ILE A 37 -0.10 3.47 19.39
N ASN A 38 0.55 2.53 20.08
CA ASN A 38 2.01 2.49 20.12
C ASN A 38 2.60 2.06 18.77
N PRO A 39 3.78 2.59 18.38
CA PRO A 39 4.47 2.18 17.16
C PRO A 39 4.73 0.67 17.05
N ILE A 40 4.97 -0.02 18.17
CA ILE A 40 5.24 -1.46 18.21
C ILE A 40 3.98 -2.25 17.84
N ASP A 41 2.84 -1.89 18.45
CA ASP A 41 1.56 -2.54 18.19
C ASP A 41 1.12 -2.33 16.73
N LEU A 42 1.36 -1.13 16.21
CA LEU A 42 1.14 -0.81 14.79
C LEU A 42 1.95 -1.73 13.88
N CYS A 43 3.27 -1.83 14.09
CA CYS A 43 4.17 -2.63 13.24
C CYS A 43 3.75 -4.11 13.23
N ASN A 44 3.44 -4.69 14.39
CA ASN A 44 3.01 -6.09 14.50
C ASN A 44 1.70 -6.35 13.72
N ARG A 45 0.75 -5.41 13.77
CA ARG A 45 -0.52 -5.53 13.04
C ARG A 45 -0.32 -5.37 11.54
N LEU A 46 0.36 -4.29 11.11
CA LEU A 46 0.50 -3.96 9.69
C LEU A 46 1.41 -4.93 8.93
N ASN A 47 2.52 -5.37 9.54
CA ASN A 47 3.46 -6.29 8.88
C ASN A 47 2.81 -7.62 8.48
N THR A 48 1.77 -8.04 9.20
CA THR A 48 0.98 -9.24 8.86
C THR A 48 0.25 -9.08 7.53
N TYR A 49 -0.09 -7.85 7.13
CA TYR A 49 -0.88 -7.57 5.92
C TYR A 49 -0.07 -6.98 4.76
N ILE A 50 1.06 -6.29 5.03
CA ILE A 50 1.88 -5.66 3.97
C ILE A 50 2.44 -6.71 3.00
N VAL A 51 2.96 -7.84 3.50
CA VAL A 51 3.53 -8.88 2.64
C VAL A 51 2.45 -9.56 1.78
N PRO A 52 1.31 -10.00 2.33
CA PRO A 52 0.21 -10.52 1.52
C PRO A 52 -0.32 -9.54 0.47
N GLU A 53 -0.46 -8.25 0.79
CA GLU A 53 -0.92 -7.22 -0.16
C GLU A 53 0.00 -7.12 -1.38
N ALA A 54 1.31 -6.95 -1.13
CA ALA A 54 2.29 -6.86 -2.20
C ALA A 54 2.38 -8.16 -3.01
N ALA A 55 2.30 -9.32 -2.36
CA ALA A 55 2.34 -10.62 -3.02
C ALA A 55 1.14 -10.82 -3.96
N VAL A 56 -0.08 -10.53 -3.49
CA VAL A 56 -1.30 -10.69 -4.28
C VAL A 56 -1.30 -9.72 -5.47
N HIS A 57 -0.84 -8.47 -5.29
CA HIS A 57 -0.70 -7.52 -6.39
C HIS A 57 0.35 -7.97 -7.43
N ALA A 58 1.48 -8.52 -6.99
CA ALA A 58 2.50 -9.05 -7.88
C ALA A 58 2.00 -10.26 -8.69
N VAL A 59 1.30 -11.19 -8.06
CA VAL A 59 0.68 -12.34 -8.73
C VAL A 59 -0.33 -11.87 -9.78
N LEU A 60 -1.21 -10.92 -9.43
CA LEU A 60 -2.18 -10.38 -10.39
C LEU A 60 -1.49 -9.73 -11.61
N THR A 61 -0.44 -8.96 -11.37
CA THR A 61 0.32 -8.30 -12.44
C THR A 61 1.01 -9.32 -13.35
N LEU A 62 1.53 -10.41 -12.78
CA LEU A 62 2.13 -11.51 -13.55
C LEU A 62 1.09 -12.28 -14.37
N LEU A 63 -0.14 -12.46 -13.86
CA LEU A 63 -1.23 -13.03 -14.63
C LEU A 63 -1.58 -12.17 -15.85
N PHE A 64 -1.61 -10.84 -15.71
CA PHE A 64 -1.81 -9.94 -16.85
C PHE A 64 -0.67 -10.04 -17.89
N LEU A 65 0.57 -10.23 -17.45
CA LEU A 65 1.71 -10.44 -18.32
C LEU A 65 1.58 -11.74 -19.14
N ILE A 66 1.28 -12.86 -18.49
CA ILE A 66 1.16 -14.18 -19.16
C ILE A 66 0.04 -14.19 -20.21
N ASN A 67 -1.07 -13.50 -19.93
CA ASN A 67 -2.20 -13.41 -20.85
C ASN A 67 -2.04 -12.28 -21.91
N GLY A 68 -0.99 -11.46 -21.84
CA GLY A 68 -0.71 -10.43 -22.84
C GLY A 68 -1.59 -9.17 -22.76
N TYR A 69 -2.16 -8.85 -21.59
CA TYR A 69 -2.95 -7.62 -21.40
C TYR A 69 -2.05 -6.41 -21.13
N TRP A 70 -1.43 -5.90 -22.20
CA TRP A 70 -0.40 -4.83 -22.13
C TRP A 70 -0.87 -3.55 -21.43
N LEU A 71 -2.11 -3.12 -21.66
CA LEU A 71 -2.64 -1.91 -21.03
C LEU A 71 -2.75 -2.07 -19.51
N ALA A 72 -3.34 -3.18 -19.04
CA ALA A 72 -3.44 -3.49 -17.62
C ALA A 72 -2.04 -3.64 -17.00
N LEU A 73 -1.10 -4.29 -17.70
CA LEU A 73 0.28 -4.42 -17.25
C LEU A 73 0.96 -3.07 -17.02
N VAL A 74 0.91 -2.17 -18.01
CA VAL A 74 1.51 -0.82 -17.94
C VAL A 74 0.93 -0.02 -16.77
N LEU A 75 -0.37 -0.15 -16.53
CA LEU A 75 -1.05 0.51 -15.43
C LEU A 75 -0.64 -0.03 -14.04
N ASN A 76 -0.33 -1.33 -13.91
CA ASN A 76 0.13 -1.93 -12.65
C ASN A 76 1.63 -1.73 -12.38
N LEU A 77 2.45 -1.55 -13.42
CA LEU A 77 3.90 -1.46 -13.28
C LEU A 77 4.40 -0.38 -12.29
N PRO A 78 3.84 0.83 -12.21
CA PRO A 78 4.29 1.84 -11.25
C PRO A 78 4.15 1.38 -9.80
N LEU A 79 3.02 0.78 -9.43
CA LEU A 79 2.80 0.28 -8.06
C LEU A 79 3.65 -0.96 -7.79
N LEU A 80 3.74 -1.88 -8.76
CA LEU A 80 4.59 -3.06 -8.64
C LEU A 80 6.06 -2.68 -8.45
N ALA A 81 6.59 -1.76 -9.26
CA ALA A 81 7.97 -1.29 -9.16
C ALA A 81 8.25 -0.63 -7.81
N PHE A 82 7.30 0.16 -7.31
CA PHE A 82 7.38 0.77 -5.98
C PHE A 82 7.44 -0.29 -4.87
N ASN A 83 6.53 -1.27 -4.89
CA ASN A 83 6.51 -2.36 -3.90
C ASN A 83 7.77 -3.24 -4.00
N VAL A 84 8.23 -3.59 -5.21
CA VAL A 84 9.45 -4.39 -5.43
C VAL A 84 10.68 -3.65 -4.90
N LYS A 85 10.82 -2.36 -5.21
CA LYS A 85 11.93 -1.55 -4.68
C LYS A 85 11.95 -1.58 -3.15
N LYS A 86 10.79 -1.40 -2.51
CA LYS A 86 10.64 -1.42 -1.06
C LYS A 86 10.99 -2.79 -0.45
N ILE A 87 10.68 -3.89 -1.15
CA ILE A 87 11.06 -5.25 -0.74
C ILE A 87 12.57 -5.47 -0.86
N VAL A 88 13.17 -5.10 -1.99
CA VAL A 88 14.62 -5.26 -2.25
C VAL A 88 15.46 -4.45 -1.27
N GLU A 89 14.99 -3.25 -0.90
CA GLU A 89 15.65 -2.39 0.08
C GLU A 89 15.41 -2.86 1.54
N ASN A 90 14.68 -3.97 1.75
CA ASN A 90 14.23 -4.46 3.07
C ASN A 90 13.42 -3.45 3.88
N GLN A 91 12.85 -2.44 3.21
CA GLN A 91 12.00 -1.39 3.80
C GLN A 91 10.50 -1.71 3.72
N HIS A 92 10.15 -2.94 3.35
CA HIS A 92 8.76 -3.38 3.18
C HIS A 92 8.08 -3.70 4.51
N LEU A 93 8.85 -4.01 5.56
CA LEU A 93 8.33 -4.20 6.91
C LEU A 93 8.51 -2.91 7.71
N LEU A 94 7.48 -2.54 8.46
CA LEU A 94 7.59 -1.49 9.46
C LEU A 94 8.47 -2.00 10.61
N ASP A 95 9.55 -1.28 10.87
CA ASP A 95 10.45 -1.58 11.98
C ASP A 95 10.30 -0.53 13.08
N ALA A 96 9.80 -0.97 14.23
CA ALA A 96 9.67 -0.13 15.41
C ALA A 96 11.01 0.45 15.85
N THR A 97 12.12 -0.27 15.65
CA THR A 97 13.46 0.23 15.98
C THR A 97 13.89 1.38 15.06
N GLU A 98 13.41 1.47 13.83
CA GLU A 98 13.66 2.64 12.98
C GLU A 98 12.91 3.87 13.48
N ILE A 99 11.65 3.68 13.90
CA ILE A 99 10.83 4.72 14.52
C ILE A 99 11.53 5.21 15.80
N PHE A 100 11.95 4.28 16.67
CA PHE A 100 12.70 4.60 17.89
C PHE A 100 14.10 5.15 17.64
N ARG A 101 14.80 4.75 16.58
CA ARG A 101 16.11 5.28 16.21
C ARG A 101 16.00 6.74 15.77
N LYS A 102 14.98 7.10 14.98
CA LYS A 102 14.70 8.50 14.62
C LYS A 102 14.36 9.34 15.87
N LEU A 103 13.62 8.75 16.80
CA LEU A 103 13.33 9.28 18.14
C LEU A 103 14.59 9.48 19.00
N ASN A 104 15.49 8.49 19.07
CA ASN A 104 16.67 8.51 19.94
C ASN A 104 17.76 9.45 19.42
N VAL A 105 17.86 9.59 18.08
CA VAL A 105 18.67 10.65 17.46
C VAL A 105 18.14 12.01 17.87
N HIS A 106 16.81 12.24 17.79
CA HIS A 106 16.23 13.50 18.24
C HIS A 106 16.46 13.73 19.74
N LYS A 107 16.26 12.73 20.60
CA LYS A 107 16.51 12.85 22.05
C LYS A 107 17.95 13.28 22.38
N LYS A 108 18.94 12.74 21.67
CA LYS A 108 20.36 13.15 21.82
C LYS A 108 20.61 14.57 21.34
N VAL A 109 19.92 15.01 20.29
CA VAL A 109 19.97 16.41 19.81
C VAL A 109 19.20 17.34 20.77
N THR A 110 18.12 16.87 21.42
CA THR A 110 17.36 17.62 22.44
C THR A 110 18.19 17.95 23.68
N GLU A 111 19.07 17.05 24.10
CA GLU A 111 20.02 17.32 25.18
C GLU A 111 21.12 18.31 24.78
N ALA A 112 21.41 18.47 23.48
CA ALA A 112 22.45 19.36 22.96
C ALA A 112 21.93 20.77 22.57
N ASP A 113 20.69 20.89 22.10
CA ASP A 113 20.17 22.10 21.44
C ASP A 113 18.79 22.53 21.99
N ALA A 114 18.65 22.81 23.28
CA ALA A 114 17.39 23.17 23.96
C ALA A 114 16.65 24.44 23.45
N PHE A 115 16.94 24.96 22.25
CA PHE A 115 16.28 26.14 21.67
C PHE A 115 15.48 25.90 20.38
N GLU A 116 15.60 24.77 19.68
CA GLU A 116 14.74 24.52 18.50
C GLU A 116 14.60 23.01 18.19
N LEU A 117 13.73 22.29 18.92
CA LEU A 117 13.48 20.85 18.67
C LEU A 117 12.01 20.47 18.82
N LEU A 118 11.53 19.75 17.81
CA LEU A 118 10.25 19.02 17.83
C LEU A 118 10.32 17.88 18.88
N PRO A 119 9.43 17.81 19.89
CA PRO A 119 9.42 16.74 20.90
C PRO A 119 9.25 15.33 20.32
N ALA A 120 9.75 14.30 21.02
CA ALA A 120 9.61 12.87 20.72
C ALA A 120 8.26 12.41 20.07
N PRO A 121 7.07 12.79 20.60
CA PRO A 121 5.78 12.50 19.97
C PRO A 121 5.60 13.08 18.56
N GLU A 122 6.21 14.24 18.25
CA GLU A 122 6.11 14.86 16.92
C GLU A 122 6.90 14.11 15.84
N VAL A 123 8.01 13.45 16.20
CA VAL A 123 8.78 12.61 15.26
C VAL A 123 7.96 11.38 14.84
N VAL A 124 7.23 10.78 15.79
CA VAL A 124 6.31 9.66 15.53
C VAL A 124 5.15 10.12 14.66
N ALA A 125 4.53 11.26 14.99
CA ALA A 125 3.46 11.83 14.19
C ALA A 125 3.92 12.18 12.76
N GLN A 126 5.14 12.70 12.60
CA GLN A 126 5.72 13.00 11.28
C GLN A 126 5.99 11.71 10.47
N TYR A 127 6.47 10.65 11.12
CA TYR A 127 6.61 9.34 10.47
C TYR A 127 5.24 8.79 10.04
N ALA A 128 4.27 8.78 10.96
CA ALA A 128 2.90 8.34 10.69
C ALA A 128 2.27 9.11 9.53
N LYS A 129 2.46 10.43 9.47
CA LYS A 129 1.96 11.29 8.39
C LYS A 129 2.56 10.93 7.02
N ASN A 130 3.85 10.61 6.97
CA ASN A 130 4.51 10.19 5.73
C ASN A 130 4.00 8.83 5.24
N GLU A 131 3.92 7.84 6.13
CA GLU A 131 3.38 6.51 5.78
C GLU A 131 1.88 6.56 5.44
N LYS A 132 1.11 7.39 6.15
CA LYS A 132 -0.30 7.67 5.84
C LYS A 132 -0.45 8.25 4.45
N LYS A 133 0.43 9.16 4.04
CA LYS A 133 0.43 9.74 2.69
C LYS A 133 0.68 8.66 1.62
N GLU A 134 1.62 7.74 1.86
CA GLU A 134 1.84 6.58 0.97
C GLU A 134 0.58 5.72 0.85
N SER A 135 -0.05 5.39 1.98
CA SER A 135 -1.31 4.63 2.04
C SER A 135 -2.44 5.32 1.25
N PHE A 136 -2.56 6.65 1.35
CA PHE A 136 -3.53 7.43 0.55
C PHE A 136 -3.25 7.39 -0.96
N ILE A 137 -1.98 7.42 -1.36
CA ILE A 137 -1.60 7.31 -2.78
C ILE A 137 -1.98 5.92 -3.31
N LYS A 138 -1.69 4.85 -2.55
CA LYS A 138 -2.08 3.48 -2.90
C LYS A 138 -3.60 3.32 -2.94
N LEU A 139 -4.32 3.93 -1.99
CA LEU A 139 -5.79 3.95 -2.00
C LEU A 139 -6.34 4.57 -3.28
N GLY A 140 -5.84 5.74 -3.67
CA GLY A 140 -6.22 6.41 -4.91
C GLY A 140 -5.92 5.56 -6.14
N PHE A 141 -4.75 4.91 -6.18
CA PHE A 141 -4.39 3.98 -7.25
C PHE A 141 -5.37 2.82 -7.35
N HIS A 142 -5.65 2.12 -6.24
CA HIS A 142 -6.59 1.00 -6.24
C HIS A 142 -8.01 1.43 -6.60
N LEU A 143 -8.43 2.63 -6.20
CA LEU A 143 -9.74 3.17 -6.57
C LEU A 143 -9.86 3.35 -8.09
N VAL A 144 -8.86 3.95 -8.73
CA VAL A 144 -8.83 4.13 -10.20
C VAL A 144 -8.77 2.77 -10.90
N MET A 145 -7.92 1.85 -10.42
CA MET A 145 -7.81 0.50 -11.00
C MET A 145 -9.09 -0.31 -10.84
N PHE A 146 -9.86 -0.10 -9.76
CA PHE A 146 -11.12 -0.80 -9.55
C PHE A 146 -12.10 -0.51 -10.70
N PHE A 147 -12.28 0.77 -11.05
CA PHE A 147 -13.16 1.14 -12.17
C PHE A 147 -12.60 0.69 -13.52
N PHE A 148 -11.28 0.73 -13.71
CA PHE A 148 -10.65 0.22 -14.93
C PHE A 148 -10.89 -1.28 -15.11
N TYR A 149 -10.71 -2.10 -14.06
CA TYR A 149 -10.98 -3.54 -14.13
C TYR A 149 -12.45 -3.85 -14.30
N LEU A 150 -13.32 -3.10 -13.62
CA LEU A 150 -14.76 -3.26 -13.77
C LEU A 150 -15.20 -2.95 -15.21
N TYR A 151 -14.72 -1.85 -15.78
CA TYR A 151 -14.98 -1.51 -17.18
C TYR A 151 -14.47 -2.60 -18.13
N SER A 152 -13.24 -3.06 -17.95
CA SER A 152 -12.63 -4.09 -18.79
C SER A 152 -13.38 -5.42 -18.70
N MET A 153 -13.85 -5.80 -17.51
CA MET A 153 -14.71 -6.96 -17.31
C MET A 153 -16.02 -6.84 -18.09
N ILE A 154 -16.71 -5.70 -18.00
CA ILE A 154 -17.97 -5.46 -18.71
C ILE A 154 -17.75 -5.51 -20.23
N VAL A 155 -16.69 -4.88 -20.74
CA VAL A 155 -16.35 -4.93 -22.17
C VAL A 155 -16.06 -6.36 -22.62
N ALA A 156 -15.34 -7.15 -21.82
CA ALA A 156 -15.09 -8.55 -22.13
C ALA A 156 -16.38 -9.39 -22.20
N LEU A 157 -17.33 -9.15 -21.28
CA LEU A 157 -18.64 -9.81 -21.30
C LEU A 157 -19.48 -9.43 -22.52
N ILE A 158 -19.53 -8.14 -22.87
CA ILE A 158 -20.27 -7.67 -24.05
C ILE A 158 -19.67 -8.27 -25.34
N ARG A 159 -18.34 -8.34 -25.44
CA ARG A 159 -17.67 -8.93 -26.61
C ARG A 159 -17.99 -10.41 -26.75
N GLU A 160 -18.10 -11.14 -25.63
CA GLU A 160 -18.50 -12.54 -25.61
C GLU A 160 -19.95 -12.76 -26.09
N GLU A 161 -20.89 -11.88 -25.75
CA GLU A 161 -22.26 -11.99 -26.26
C GLU A 161 -22.37 -11.67 -27.76
N SER A 162 -21.46 -10.85 -28.29
CA SER A 162 -21.47 -10.41 -29.69
C SER A 162 -20.76 -11.35 -30.68
N GLY A 163 -20.06 -12.38 -30.21
CA GLY A 163 -19.32 -13.34 -31.03
C GLY A 163 -19.94 -14.73 -31.02
#